data_AF-A0A0L6T4F3-F1
#
_entry.id   AF-A0A0L6T4F3-F1
#
_cell.length_a   1.000
_cell.length_b   1.000
_cell.length_c   1.000
_cell.angle_alpha   90.00
_cell.angle_beta   90.00
_cell.angle_gamma   90.00
#
_symmetry.space_group_name_H-M   'P 1'
#
loop_
_entity.id
_entity.type
_entity.pdbx_description
1 polymer ?
#
loop_
_entity_poly.entity_id
_entity_poly.type
_entity_poly.pdbx_seq_one_letter_code
_entity_poly.pdbx_strand_id
1 'polypeptide(L)'
;MTQVLLLAALTACGGTGASEGASFALYRNSVTDENMRIHVATFDAADGEAYNRGNCEQAQSLFQGQSGVKTKFWCEKGRFKK
;
A
#
# COMPACT_ATOMS: atom_id res chain seq x y z
N MET A 1 29.75 -22.03 47.48
CA MET A 1 30.58 -21.50 46.37
C MET A 1 29.69 -21.42 45.15
N THR A 2 29.42 -20.19 44.76
CA THR A 2 28.42 -19.76 43.77
C THR A 2 29.02 -19.92 42.36
N GLN A 3 28.33 -20.59 41.44
CA GLN A 3 28.71 -20.56 40.02
C GLN A 3 27.48 -20.17 39.22
N VAL A 4 27.43 -18.88 38.85
CA VAL A 4 26.35 -18.27 38.08
C VAL A 4 26.59 -18.57 36.60
N LEU A 5 25.57 -19.14 35.94
CA LEU A 5 25.51 -19.33 34.48
C LEU A 5 25.53 -17.98 33.76
N LEU A 6 26.40 -17.80 32.77
CA LEU A 6 26.23 -16.78 31.73
C LEU A 6 25.70 -17.43 30.45
N LEU A 7 24.38 -17.31 30.23
CA LEU A 7 23.81 -17.44 28.88
C LEU A 7 23.96 -16.07 28.20
N ALA A 8 24.81 -16.00 27.17
CA ALA A 8 24.89 -14.85 26.29
C ALA A 8 23.64 -14.82 25.39
N ALA A 9 22.70 -13.92 25.69
CA ALA A 9 21.57 -13.66 24.82
C ALA A 9 22.06 -12.88 23.58
N LEU A 10 21.97 -13.50 22.40
CA LEU A 10 22.12 -12.81 21.12
C LEU A 10 20.91 -11.88 20.92
N THR A 11 21.04 -10.63 21.35
CA THR A 11 20.11 -9.58 20.92
C THR A 11 20.54 -9.12 19.54
N ALA A 12 20.12 -9.86 18.51
CA ALA A 12 20.16 -9.39 17.15
C ALA A 12 19.18 -8.22 17.02
N CYS A 13 19.69 -6.99 17.19
CA CYS A 13 19.02 -5.79 16.70
C CYS A 13 19.05 -5.84 15.17
N GLY A 14 18.21 -6.69 14.59
CA GLY A 14 17.77 -6.55 13.21
C GLY A 14 16.96 -5.27 13.17
N GLY A 15 17.65 -4.14 12.96
CA GLY A 15 17.03 -2.90 12.56
C GLY A 15 16.29 -3.20 11.26
N THR A 16 15.02 -3.56 11.37
CA THR A 16 14.07 -3.45 10.28
C THR A 16 14.11 -1.99 9.91
N GLY A 17 14.82 -1.66 8.83
CA GLY A 17 14.64 -0.38 8.17
C GLY A 17 13.14 -0.26 8.02
N ALA A 18 12.53 0.67 8.76
CA ALA A 18 11.15 1.02 8.59
C ALA A 18 11.07 1.53 7.16
N SER A 19 10.78 0.63 6.23
CA SER A 19 10.36 0.98 4.90
C SER A 19 9.13 1.82 5.15
N GLU A 20 9.28 3.15 5.08
CA GLU A 20 8.15 4.08 5.14
C GLU A 20 7.05 3.45 4.31
N GLY A 21 5.94 3.09 4.97
CA GLY A 21 4.93 2.22 4.38
C GLY A 21 4.50 2.81 3.05
N ALA A 22 4.88 2.15 1.94
CA ALA A 22 4.72 2.76 0.64
C ALA A 22 3.24 3.09 0.43
N SER A 23 2.96 4.33 0.04
CA SER A 23 1.61 4.75 -0.29
C SER A 23 1.24 4.28 -1.69
N PHE A 24 -0.06 4.07 -1.93
CA PHE A 24 -0.60 3.73 -3.24
C PHE A 24 -1.75 4.67 -3.58
N ALA A 25 -1.82 5.13 -4.81
CA ALA A 25 -2.90 5.96 -5.31
C ALA A 25 -3.77 5.16 -6.28
N LEU A 26 -5.09 5.21 -6.07
CA LEU A 26 -6.07 4.68 -7.00
C LEU A 26 -6.48 5.78 -7.98
N TYR A 27 -6.40 5.44 -9.25
CA TYR A 27 -6.81 6.29 -10.35
C TYR A 27 -7.93 5.64 -11.15
N ARG A 28 -8.64 6.49 -11.90
CA ARG A 28 -9.53 6.08 -12.99
C ARG A 28 -9.33 6.97 -14.21
N ASN A 29 -9.81 6.51 -15.36
CA ASN A 29 -9.96 7.35 -16.53
C ASN A 29 -11.35 7.99 -16.63
N SER A 30 -11.56 8.83 -17.65
CA SER A 30 -12.88 9.35 -18.00
C SER A 30 -13.57 8.41 -18.98
N VAL A 31 -14.91 8.41 -18.97
CA VAL A 31 -15.70 7.72 -20.01
C VAL A 31 -15.55 8.38 -21.39
N THR A 32 -15.17 9.66 -21.43
CA THR A 32 -14.99 10.44 -22.67
C THR A 32 -13.53 10.54 -23.12
N ASP A 33 -12.58 10.16 -22.27
CA ASP A 33 -11.15 10.21 -22.54
C ASP A 33 -10.45 9.12 -21.73
N GLU A 34 -9.94 8.10 -22.43
CA GLU A 34 -9.31 6.97 -21.77
C GLU A 34 -7.90 7.27 -21.23
N ASN A 35 -7.27 8.36 -21.68
CA ASN A 35 -5.94 8.78 -21.25
C ASN A 35 -5.98 9.70 -20.03
N MET A 36 -7.15 10.20 -19.67
CA MET A 36 -7.32 11.06 -18.50
C MET A 36 -6.95 10.28 -17.24
N ARG A 37 -6.22 10.93 -16.34
CA ARG A 37 -5.81 10.35 -15.05
C ARG A 37 -6.51 11.10 -13.92
N ILE A 38 -7.57 10.52 -13.39
CA ILE A 38 -8.38 11.11 -12.32
C ILE A 38 -8.06 10.40 -11.01
N HIS A 39 -7.53 11.13 -10.04
CA HIS A 39 -7.29 10.61 -8.69
C HIS A 39 -8.60 10.30 -7.97
N VAL A 40 -8.67 9.15 -7.32
CA VAL A 40 -9.85 8.71 -6.56
C VAL A 40 -9.54 8.64 -5.06
N ALA A 41 -8.45 7.96 -4.70
CA ALA A 41 -8.08 7.72 -3.31
C ALA A 41 -6.56 7.49 -3.16
N THR A 42 -6.06 7.67 -1.94
CA THR A 42 -4.69 7.32 -1.54
C THR A 42 -4.77 6.37 -0.34
N PHE A 43 -3.97 5.31 -0.37
CA PHE A 43 -3.83 4.30 0.67
C PHE A 43 -2.44 4.46 1.29
N ASP A 44 -2.37 4.97 2.51
CA ASP A 44 -1.15 5.39 3.20
C ASP A 44 -1.18 5.03 4.71
N ALA A 45 -1.76 3.89 5.05
CA ALA A 45 -1.77 3.38 6.42
C ALA A 45 -0.37 2.98 6.90
N ALA A 46 -0.18 2.96 8.22
CA ALA A 46 1.08 2.64 8.88
C ALA A 46 1.48 1.16 8.75
N ASP A 47 0.55 0.29 8.36
CA ASP A 47 0.69 -1.17 8.22
C ASP A 47 1.58 -1.61 7.04
N GLY A 48 2.10 -0.66 6.26
CA GLY A 48 3.15 -0.90 5.28
C GLY A 48 2.67 -1.14 3.86
N GLU A 49 3.65 -1.33 2.97
CA GLU A 49 3.44 -1.42 1.52
C GLU A 49 2.45 -2.52 1.11
N ALA A 50 2.56 -3.72 1.70
CA ALA A 50 1.68 -4.83 1.34
C ALA A 50 0.21 -4.53 1.70
N TYR A 51 -0.03 -3.91 2.85
CA TYR A 51 -1.36 -3.51 3.29
C TYR A 51 -1.94 -2.43 2.38
N ASN A 52 -1.17 -1.38 2.10
CA ASN A 52 -1.62 -0.27 1.25
C ASN A 52 -1.87 -0.71 -0.20
N ARG A 53 -0.99 -1.56 -0.77
CA ARG A 53 -1.19 -2.15 -2.09
C ARG A 53 -2.45 -3.01 -2.12
N GLY A 54 -2.60 -3.92 -1.16
CA GLY A 54 -3.74 -4.84 -1.11
C GLY A 54 -5.08 -4.11 -0.98
N ASN A 55 -5.15 -3.07 -0.14
CA ASN A 55 -6.36 -2.24 -0.04
C ASN A 55 -6.64 -1.47 -1.33
N CYS A 56 -5.61 -0.95 -2.00
CA CYS A 56 -5.78 -0.30 -3.30
C CYS A 56 -6.34 -1.27 -4.35
N GLU A 57 -5.76 -2.45 -4.49
CA GLU A 57 -6.16 -3.48 -5.46
C GLU A 57 -7.56 -4.03 -5.17
N GLN A 58 -7.92 -4.17 -3.89
CA GLN A 58 -9.27 -4.52 -3.48
C GLN A 58 -10.27 -3.44 -3.89
N ALA A 59 -9.98 -2.16 -3.62
CA ALA A 59 -10.84 -1.05 -4.03
C ALA A 59 -10.96 -0.94 -5.56
N GLN A 60 -9.86 -1.13 -6.29
CA GLN A 60 -9.84 -1.20 -7.75
C GLN A 60 -10.83 -2.27 -8.24
N SER A 61 -10.75 -3.49 -7.70
CA SER A 61 -11.61 -4.61 -8.09
C SER A 61 -13.07 -4.35 -7.78
N LEU A 62 -13.37 -3.82 -6.59
CA LEU A 62 -14.73 -3.48 -6.17
C LEU A 62 -15.35 -2.40 -7.05
N PHE A 63 -14.59 -1.36 -7.42
CA PHE A 63 -15.09 -0.31 -8.31
C PHE A 63 -15.23 -0.80 -9.75
N GLN A 64 -14.28 -1.60 -10.24
CA GLN A 64 -14.34 -2.14 -11.58
C GLN A 64 -15.52 -3.11 -11.78
N GLY A 65 -15.90 -3.83 -10.72
CA GLY A 65 -16.97 -4.84 -10.75
C GLY A 65 -18.40 -4.31 -10.66
N GLN A 66 -18.61 -3.01 -10.47
CA GLN A 66 -19.97 -2.46 -10.38
C GLN A 66 -20.67 -2.47 -11.75
N SER A 67 -21.97 -2.77 -11.75
CA SER A 67 -22.77 -2.74 -12.98
C SER A 67 -22.76 -1.34 -13.61
N GLY A 68 -22.54 -1.29 -14.93
CA GLY A 68 -22.53 -0.04 -15.69
C GLY A 68 -21.20 0.72 -15.67
N VAL A 69 -20.19 0.28 -14.92
CA VAL A 69 -18.86 0.91 -14.96
C VAL A 69 -18.18 0.66 -16.30
N LYS A 70 -17.83 1.75 -16.98
CA LYS A 70 -17.11 1.76 -18.28
C LYS A 70 -15.69 2.31 -18.19
N THR A 71 -15.32 2.87 -17.05
CA THR A 71 -13.96 3.37 -16.81
C THR A 71 -13.04 2.26 -16.36
N LYS A 72 -11.74 2.47 -16.60
CA LYS A 72 -10.64 1.64 -16.11
C LYS A 72 -10.19 2.19 -14.76
N PHE A 73 -9.96 1.31 -13.79
CA PHE A 73 -9.33 1.64 -12.51
C PHE A 73 -7.96 0.97 -12.41
N TRP A 74 -6.98 1.66 -11.80
CA TRP A 74 -5.65 1.09 -11.56
C TRP A 74 -4.98 1.71 -10.32
N CYS A 75 -4.11 0.92 -9.70
CA CYS A 75 -3.27 1.34 -8.59
C CYS A 75 -1.87 1.73 -9.07
N GLU A 76 -1.33 2.79 -8.49
CA GLU A 76 0.04 3.24 -8.73
C GLU A 76 0.76 3.43 -7.41
N LYS A 77 2.03 2.99 -7.34
CA LYS A 77 2.87 3.21 -6.16
C LYS A 77 3.21 4.70 -6.06
N GLY A 78 2.96 5.27 -4.89
CA GLY A 78 3.25 6.67 -4.55
C GLY A 78 2.01 7.44 -4.09
N ARG A 79 2.29 8.59 -3.48
CA ARG A 79 1.26 9.55 -3.03
C ARG A 79 0.83 10.42 -4.21
N PHE A 80 -0.46 10.68 -4.34
CA PHE A 80 -0.97 11.70 -5.26
C PHE A 80 -0.38 13.08 -4.94
N LYS A 81 0.00 13.83 -5.99
CA LYS A 81 0.47 15.22 -5.92
C LYS A 81 -0.51 16.10 -6.68
N LYS A 82 -0.95 17.20 -6.06
CA LYS A 82 -1.86 18.19 -6.64
C LYS A 82 -1.12 19.17 -7.54
#